data_AF-A0A7Y9WDM1-F1
#
_entry.id   AF-A0A7Y9WDM1-F1
#
_cell.length_a   1.000
_cell.length_b   1.000
_cell.length_c   1.000
_cell.angle_alpha   90.00
_cell.angle_beta   90.00
_cell.angle_gamma   90.00
#
_symmetry.space_group_name_H-M   'P 1'
#
loop_
_entity.id
_entity.type
_entity.pdbx_description
1 polymer ?
#
loop_
_entity_poly.entity_id
_entity_poly.type
_entity_poly.pdbx_seq_one_letter_code
_entity_poly.pdbx_strand_id
1 'polypeptide(L)'
;MADTGWDISMRRIDFEYDLPQFVASALVRKIAAHSFRLPAMERERFQKIPGHVIERIEQIVRVAYLEAGEAGEAGKVVGGDVLQEHLLQQASLARREMIATGDLITPADFRKQIGVSETQLEALIADGSVFIVAVDGDSYIPALLAHTAHNRERLQTICRIIFPAPPSSRLDFLESQDASLGERRPLDMLGNERDFKALRQAAAAWATEWSRTSVKIYEGVHETEPGDVPPIYTASAEIDPRRALWRRAFEALRAHGYEWPLGPYPEAPTFTIFVERQTAGYSTAIQEACIQVIAKDDYFSIRIKLQKDADADSQTVLAGKPGTVVDVARRIIAYLRRS
;
A
#
# COMPACT_ATOMS: atom_id res chain seq x y z
N MET A 1 3.71 -36.53 -10.60
CA MET A 1 4.47 -36.36 -9.34
C MET A 1 4.89 -34.91 -9.32
N ALA A 2 4.57 -34.16 -8.26
CA ALA A 2 5.07 -32.78 -8.15
C ALA A 2 6.58 -32.86 -7.91
N ASP A 3 7.37 -32.08 -8.64
CA ASP A 3 8.82 -32.01 -8.42
C ASP A 3 9.06 -31.36 -7.03
N THR A 4 9.83 -32.01 -6.17
CA THR A 4 10.15 -31.45 -4.85
C THR A 4 11.13 -30.29 -4.98
N GLY A 5 11.22 -29.44 -3.95
CA GLY A 5 12.21 -28.35 -3.93
C GLY A 5 13.64 -28.88 -4.07
N TRP A 6 13.90 -30.08 -3.56
CA TRP A 6 15.15 -30.79 -3.73
C TRP A 6 15.40 -31.18 -5.20
N ASP A 7 14.41 -31.76 -5.89
CA ASP A 7 14.53 -32.17 -7.30
C ASP A 7 14.80 -30.99 -8.23
N ILE A 8 14.08 -29.88 -8.02
CA ILE A 8 14.26 -28.64 -8.78
C ILE A 8 15.65 -28.05 -8.52
N SER A 9 16.10 -28.05 -7.26
CA SER A 9 17.44 -27.55 -6.87
C SER A 9 18.54 -28.34 -7.57
N MET A 10 18.48 -29.67 -7.49
CA MET A 10 19.50 -30.55 -8.07
C MET A 10 19.59 -30.36 -9.58
N ARG A 11 18.46 -30.32 -10.29
CA ARG A 11 18.40 -30.11 -11.74
C ARG A 11 19.04 -28.79 -12.17
N ARG A 12 18.82 -27.71 -11.41
CA ARG A 12 19.39 -26.38 -11.70
C ARG A 12 20.87 -26.31 -11.38
N ILE A 13 21.30 -26.92 -10.27
CA ILE A 13 22.73 -26.98 -9.91
C ILE A 13 23.50 -27.78 -10.96
N ASP A 14 22.99 -28.94 -11.39
CA ASP A 14 23.63 -29.76 -12.43
C ASP A 14 23.69 -29.03 -13.79
N PHE A 15 22.75 -28.12 -14.06
CA PHE A 15 22.76 -27.28 -15.26
C PHE A 15 23.79 -26.14 -15.18
N GLU A 16 23.93 -25.49 -14.02
CA GLU A 16 24.82 -24.34 -13.84
C GLU A 16 26.26 -24.73 -13.49
N TYR A 17 26.47 -25.88 -12.85
CA TYR A 17 27.75 -26.26 -12.25
C TYR A 17 28.09 -27.75 -12.41
N ASP A 18 29.35 -28.03 -12.74
CA ASP A 18 29.91 -29.38 -12.73
C ASP A 18 30.39 -29.76 -11.32
N LEU A 19 29.44 -29.99 -10.40
CA LEU A 19 29.71 -30.41 -9.03
C LEU A 19 29.45 -31.91 -8.86
N PRO A 20 30.29 -32.65 -8.09
CA PRO A 20 29.98 -34.02 -7.77
C PRO A 20 28.61 -34.12 -7.07
N GLN A 21 27.73 -35.00 -7.55
CA GLN A 21 26.34 -35.08 -7.11
C GLN A 21 26.17 -35.22 -5.59
N PHE A 22 27.07 -35.94 -4.93
CA PHE A 22 27.06 -36.09 -3.47
C PHE A 22 27.36 -34.77 -2.73
N VAL A 23 28.18 -33.89 -3.31
CA VAL A 23 28.50 -32.56 -2.77
C VAL A 23 27.31 -31.62 -2.95
N ALA A 24 26.74 -31.59 -4.16
CA ALA A 24 25.55 -30.80 -4.47
C ALA A 24 24.37 -31.21 -3.58
N SER A 25 24.09 -32.51 -3.47
CA SER A 25 23.02 -33.01 -2.59
C SER A 25 23.26 -32.68 -1.12
N ALA A 26 24.51 -32.72 -0.64
CA ALA A 26 24.83 -32.36 0.75
C ALA A 26 24.62 -30.86 0.99
N LEU A 27 25.02 -30.00 0.04
CA LEU A 27 24.79 -28.55 0.08
C LEU A 27 23.30 -28.22 0.13
N VAL A 28 22.51 -28.76 -0.80
CA VAL A 28 21.06 -28.51 -0.88
C VAL A 28 20.38 -28.85 0.44
N ARG A 29 20.66 -30.02 1.02
CA ARG A 29 20.08 -30.43 2.31
C ARG A 29 20.48 -29.52 3.46
N LYS A 30 21.76 -29.12 3.53
CA LYS A 30 22.26 -28.24 4.59
C LYS A 30 21.68 -26.84 4.47
N ILE A 31 21.64 -26.28 3.26
CA ILE A 31 21.06 -24.98 2.99
C ILE A 31 19.56 -25.00 3.33
N ALA A 32 18.82 -26.01 2.88
CA ALA A 32 17.39 -26.15 3.18
C ALA A 32 17.13 -26.28 4.70
N ALA A 33 17.97 -27.02 5.42
CA ALA A 33 17.86 -27.21 6.88
C ALA A 33 18.23 -25.95 7.70
N HIS A 34 18.91 -24.97 7.10
CA HIS A 34 19.41 -23.77 7.77
C HIS A 34 18.84 -22.48 7.16
N SER A 35 17.52 -22.48 6.92
CA SER A 35 16.78 -21.30 6.41
C SER A 35 17.37 -20.74 5.10
N PHE A 36 17.74 -21.64 4.19
CA PHE A 36 18.29 -21.31 2.88
C PHE A 36 19.61 -20.52 2.92
N ARG A 37 20.38 -20.71 3.99
CA ARG A 37 21.75 -20.18 4.14
C ARG A 37 22.67 -21.27 4.64
N LEU A 38 23.89 -21.32 4.12
CA LEU A 38 24.89 -22.24 4.65
C LEU A 38 25.59 -21.57 5.85
N PRO A 39 25.52 -22.16 7.06
CA PRO A 39 26.20 -21.60 8.23
C PRO A 39 27.71 -21.46 8.02
N ALA A 40 28.34 -20.45 8.61
CA ALA A 40 29.78 -20.19 8.47
C ALA A 40 30.64 -21.43 8.84
N MET A 41 30.26 -22.16 9.89
CA MET A 41 30.95 -23.39 10.29
C MET A 41 30.83 -24.53 9.26
N GLU A 42 29.72 -24.59 8.51
CA GLU A 42 29.54 -25.58 7.45
C GLU A 42 30.26 -25.14 6.17
N ARG A 43 30.41 -23.83 5.91
CA ARG A 43 31.20 -23.31 4.76
C ARG A 43 32.64 -23.80 4.77
N GLU A 44 33.26 -24.01 5.93
CA GLU A 44 34.61 -24.57 6.05
C GLU A 44 34.72 -25.97 5.42
N ARG A 45 33.64 -26.78 5.49
CA ARG A 45 33.60 -28.12 4.87
C ARG A 45 33.51 -28.07 3.36
N PHE A 46 33.05 -26.94 2.81
CA PHE A 46 32.90 -26.70 1.38
C PHE A 46 33.95 -25.69 0.84
N GLN A 47 35.04 -25.47 1.57
CA GLN A 47 36.10 -24.49 1.21
C GLN A 47 36.72 -24.66 -0.19
N LYS A 48 36.54 -25.82 -0.83
CA LYS A 48 36.97 -26.07 -2.21
C LYS A 48 36.06 -25.41 -3.25
N ILE A 49 34.87 -24.96 -2.86
CA ILE A 49 33.90 -24.27 -3.70
C ILE A 49 34.04 -22.77 -3.46
N PRO A 50 34.20 -21.94 -4.51
CA PRO A 50 34.27 -20.49 -4.36
C PRO A 50 33.02 -19.92 -3.65
N GLY A 51 33.22 -18.90 -2.81
CA GLY A 51 32.13 -18.31 -2.02
C GLY A 51 30.94 -17.83 -2.86
N HIS A 52 31.19 -17.21 -4.01
CA HIS A 52 30.13 -16.75 -4.93
C HIS A 52 29.32 -17.91 -5.54
N VAL A 53 29.93 -19.09 -5.71
CA VAL A 53 29.22 -20.29 -6.18
C VAL A 53 28.31 -20.82 -5.06
N ILE A 54 28.77 -20.83 -3.82
CA ILE A 54 27.93 -21.19 -2.66
C ILE A 54 26.75 -20.23 -2.54
N GLU A 55 26.97 -18.93 -2.67
CA GLU A 55 25.90 -17.91 -2.64
C GLU A 55 24.87 -18.11 -3.76
N ARG A 56 25.33 -18.48 -4.97
CA ARG A 56 24.42 -18.79 -6.08
C ARG A 56 23.65 -20.08 -5.83
N ILE A 57 24.28 -21.12 -5.27
CA ILE A 57 23.61 -22.36 -4.88
C ILE A 57 22.59 -22.11 -3.77
N GLU A 58 22.90 -21.28 -2.77
CA GLU A 58 21.93 -20.84 -1.75
C GLU A 58 20.68 -20.22 -2.39
N GLN A 59 20.86 -19.38 -3.42
CA GLN A 59 19.75 -18.80 -4.16
C GLN A 59 18.97 -19.83 -4.97
N ILE A 60 19.63 -20.76 -5.66
CA ILE A 60 18.97 -21.83 -6.43
C ILE A 60 18.08 -22.67 -5.51
N VAL A 61 18.61 -23.08 -4.35
CA VAL A 61 17.88 -23.88 -3.35
C VAL A 61 16.69 -23.10 -2.80
N ARG A 62 16.88 -21.82 -2.48
CA ARG A 62 15.80 -20.94 -2.01
C ARG A 62 14.64 -20.87 -3.00
N VAL A 63 14.94 -20.57 -4.27
CA VAL A 63 13.92 -20.45 -5.32
C VAL A 63 13.20 -21.78 -5.56
N ALA A 64 13.94 -22.88 -5.64
CA ALA A 64 13.41 -24.20 -5.93
C ALA A 64 12.40 -24.68 -4.87
N TYR A 65 12.69 -24.48 -3.58
CA TYR A 65 11.77 -24.85 -2.50
C TYR A 65 10.54 -23.94 -2.41
N LEU A 66 10.67 -22.66 -2.76
CA LEU A 66 9.53 -21.75 -2.88
C LEU A 66 8.61 -22.16 -4.03
N GLU A 67 9.16 -22.52 -5.19
CA GLU A 67 8.39 -23.01 -6.36
C GLU A 67 7.65 -24.31 -6.06
N ALA A 68 8.25 -25.21 -5.28
CA ALA A 68 7.62 -26.46 -4.87
C ALA A 68 6.54 -26.28 -3.78
N GLY A 69 6.43 -25.08 -3.17
CA GLY A 69 5.52 -24.83 -2.06
C GLY A 69 5.89 -25.56 -0.76
N GLU A 70 7.14 -26.01 -0.64
CA GLU A 70 7.62 -26.80 0.49
C GLU A 70 8.18 -25.89 1.60
N ALA A 71 7.43 -25.77 2.70
CA ALA A 71 7.94 -25.17 3.93
C ALA A 71 8.99 -26.11 4.55
N GLY A 72 10.19 -25.60 4.86
CA GLY A 72 11.28 -26.42 5.42
C GLY A 72 10.87 -27.20 6.68
N GLU A 73 11.48 -28.38 6.89
CA GLU A 73 11.15 -29.36 7.94
C GLU A 73 11.25 -28.86 9.41
N ALA A 74 11.67 -27.62 9.65
CA ALA A 74 11.52 -26.99 10.95
C ALA A 74 10.23 -26.17 10.94
N GLY A 75 9.15 -26.69 11.56
CA GLY A 75 7.82 -26.09 11.67
C GLY A 75 7.71 -24.72 12.38
N LYS A 76 8.69 -23.84 12.21
CA LYS A 76 8.54 -22.39 12.32
C LYS A 76 8.12 -21.85 10.96
N VAL A 77 7.27 -20.82 10.97
CA VAL A 77 6.92 -19.99 9.82
C VAL A 77 8.18 -19.25 9.34
N VAL A 78 9.11 -19.98 8.71
CA VAL A 78 10.31 -19.43 8.04
C VAL A 78 9.96 -19.13 6.58
N GLY A 79 8.91 -19.74 6.03
CA GLY A 79 8.46 -19.52 4.65
C GLY A 79 7.94 -18.11 4.37
N GLY A 80 7.33 -17.44 5.34
CA GLY A 80 6.82 -16.07 5.17
C GLY A 80 7.94 -15.04 5.02
N ASP A 81 8.86 -15.01 5.98
CA ASP A 81 9.98 -14.05 6.00
C ASP A 81 10.97 -14.31 4.85
N VAL A 82 11.24 -15.57 4.50
CA VAL A 82 12.14 -15.91 3.38
C VAL A 82 11.49 -15.62 2.04
N LEU A 83 10.21 -15.92 1.85
CA LEU A 83 9.47 -15.55 0.64
C LEU A 83 9.42 -14.02 0.51
N GLN A 84 9.15 -13.31 1.61
CA GLN A 84 9.15 -11.85 1.63
C GLN A 84 10.54 -11.29 1.29
N GLU A 85 11.61 -11.79 1.90
CA GLU A 85 12.99 -11.38 1.58
C GLU A 85 13.32 -11.65 0.10
N HIS A 86 12.88 -12.80 -0.44
CA HIS A 86 13.09 -13.17 -1.83
C HIS A 86 12.33 -12.25 -2.81
N LEU A 87 11.05 -11.97 -2.53
CA LEU A 87 10.22 -11.05 -3.32
C LEU A 87 10.80 -9.63 -3.27
N LEU A 88 11.29 -9.19 -2.12
CA LEU A 88 11.97 -7.90 -1.98
C LEU A 88 13.27 -7.86 -2.80
N GLN A 89 14.05 -8.93 -2.78
CA GLN A 89 15.27 -9.04 -3.59
C GLN A 89 14.96 -9.01 -5.09
N GLN A 90 13.97 -9.77 -5.54
CA GLN A 90 13.54 -9.76 -6.94
C GLN A 90 13.04 -8.38 -7.36
N ALA A 91 12.21 -7.72 -6.54
CA ALA A 91 11.74 -6.37 -6.80
C ALA A 91 12.90 -5.36 -6.89
N SER A 92 13.91 -5.48 -6.03
CA SER A 92 15.10 -4.62 -6.10
C SER A 92 15.93 -4.88 -7.36
N LEU A 93 16.12 -6.13 -7.75
CA LEU A 93 16.84 -6.47 -9.00
C LEU A 93 16.12 -5.90 -10.22
N ALA A 94 14.80 -6.09 -10.31
CA ALA A 94 13.99 -5.54 -11.40
C ALA A 94 14.12 -4.01 -11.48
N ARG A 95 14.09 -3.29 -10.34
CA ARG A 95 14.28 -1.84 -10.33
C ARG A 95 15.66 -1.39 -10.79
N ARG A 96 16.72 -2.14 -10.45
CA ARG A 96 18.07 -1.84 -10.96
C ARG A 96 18.16 -2.03 -12.46
N GLU A 97 17.50 -3.06 -12.98
CA GLU A 97 17.40 -3.28 -14.42
C GLU A 97 16.67 -2.11 -15.10
N MET A 98 15.56 -1.62 -14.54
CA MET A 98 14.86 -0.43 -15.06
C MET A 98 15.72 0.83 -15.10
N ILE A 99 16.67 1.00 -14.16
CA ILE A 99 17.66 2.09 -14.23
C ILE A 99 18.62 1.85 -15.39
N ALA A 100 19.12 0.62 -15.55
CA ALA A 100 20.06 0.26 -16.61
C ALA A 100 19.46 0.38 -18.01
N THR A 101 18.17 0.07 -18.18
CA THR A 101 17.43 0.21 -19.45
C THR A 101 16.99 1.66 -19.72
N GLY A 102 17.03 2.52 -18.71
CA GLY A 102 16.58 3.92 -18.81
C GLY A 102 15.09 4.13 -18.60
N ASP A 103 14.35 3.10 -18.14
CA ASP A 103 12.94 3.20 -17.78
C ASP A 103 12.74 4.01 -16.48
N LEU A 104 13.76 4.07 -15.62
CA LEU A 104 13.86 4.96 -14.47
C LEU A 104 15.01 5.95 -14.67
N ILE A 105 14.70 7.25 -14.65
CA ILE A 105 15.67 8.34 -14.86
C ILE A 105 15.82 9.21 -13.63
N THR A 106 16.94 9.93 -13.54
CA THR A 106 17.18 10.84 -12.42
C THR A 106 16.24 12.06 -12.48
N PRO A 107 15.95 12.72 -11.35
CA PRO A 107 15.22 13.99 -11.34
C PRO A 107 15.86 15.07 -12.20
N ALA A 108 17.19 15.08 -12.33
CA ALA A 108 17.91 16.03 -13.19
C ALA A 108 17.63 15.77 -14.68
N ASP A 109 17.70 14.51 -15.11
CA ASP A 109 17.42 14.12 -16.50
C ASP A 109 15.96 14.36 -16.86
N PHE A 110 15.04 14.01 -15.95
CA PHE A 110 13.61 14.27 -16.12
C PHE A 110 13.33 15.75 -16.36
N ARG A 111 13.87 16.64 -15.50
CA ARG A 111 13.74 18.11 -15.67
C ARG A 111 14.22 18.58 -17.03
N LYS A 112 15.38 18.07 -17.46
CA LYS A 112 15.97 18.42 -18.75
C LYS A 112 15.09 17.96 -19.91
N GLN A 113 14.46 16.79 -19.80
CA GLN A 113 13.61 16.22 -20.83
C GLN A 113 12.26 16.95 -20.97
N ILE A 114 11.63 17.34 -19.85
CA ILE A 114 10.32 18.02 -19.88
C ILE A 114 10.41 19.55 -19.84
N GLY A 115 11.61 20.10 -19.65
CA GLY A 115 11.89 21.55 -19.66
C GLY A 115 11.35 22.31 -18.44
N VAL A 116 11.43 21.72 -17.23
CA VAL A 116 10.93 22.35 -15.99
C VAL A 116 12.05 22.66 -15.00
N SER A 117 11.84 23.66 -14.15
CA SER A 117 12.72 23.97 -13.02
C SER A 117 12.62 22.92 -11.90
N GLU A 118 13.53 23.00 -10.93
CA GLU A 118 13.46 22.18 -9.71
C GLU A 118 12.18 22.41 -8.92
N THR A 119 11.85 23.69 -8.68
CA THR A 119 10.63 24.10 -7.97
C THR A 119 9.36 23.64 -8.67
N GLN A 120 9.35 23.61 -10.01
CA GLN A 120 8.23 23.07 -10.78
C GLN A 120 8.14 21.55 -10.67
N LEU A 121 9.28 20.84 -10.67
CA LEU A 121 9.28 19.40 -10.44
C LEU A 121 8.77 19.06 -9.03
N GLU A 122 9.22 19.77 -8.01
CA GLU A 122 8.73 19.61 -6.63
C GLU A 122 7.22 19.82 -6.56
N ALA A 123 6.68 20.84 -7.25
CA ALA A 123 5.24 21.07 -7.32
C ALA A 123 4.49 19.92 -8.01
N LEU A 124 5.03 19.37 -9.11
CA LEU A 124 4.45 18.21 -9.81
C LEU A 124 4.49 16.92 -8.98
N ILE A 125 5.50 16.77 -8.11
CA ILE A 125 5.57 15.64 -7.19
C ILE A 125 4.56 15.83 -6.05
N ALA A 126 4.51 17.04 -5.48
CA ALA A 126 3.65 17.37 -4.35
C ALA A 126 2.16 17.28 -4.71
N ASP A 127 1.77 17.68 -5.92
CA ASP A 127 0.39 17.58 -6.39
C ASP A 127 0.01 16.19 -6.94
N GLY A 128 0.99 15.29 -7.07
CA GLY A 128 0.80 13.92 -7.54
C GLY A 128 0.76 13.75 -9.06
N SER A 129 1.07 14.79 -9.83
CA SER A 129 1.18 14.73 -11.30
C SER A 129 2.37 13.90 -11.77
N VAL A 130 3.42 13.81 -10.96
CA VAL A 130 4.62 12.98 -11.13
C VAL A 130 4.89 12.24 -9.82
N PHE A 131 5.59 11.12 -9.88
CA PHE A 131 5.96 10.37 -8.69
C PHE A 131 7.37 9.79 -8.77
N ILE A 132 7.94 9.57 -7.58
CA ILE A 132 9.29 9.04 -7.40
C ILE A 132 9.21 7.58 -7.01
N VAL A 133 10.02 6.74 -7.66
CA VAL A 133 10.31 5.36 -7.26
C VAL A 133 11.66 5.35 -6.55
N ALA A 134 11.68 4.84 -5.31
CA ALA A 134 12.92 4.69 -4.56
C ALA A 134 13.60 3.36 -4.94
N VAL A 135 14.90 3.44 -5.27
CA VAL A 135 15.74 2.27 -5.58
C VAL A 135 17.03 2.39 -4.78
N ASP A 136 17.29 1.43 -3.90
CA ASP A 136 18.48 1.42 -3.01
C ASP A 136 18.69 2.71 -2.19
N GLY A 137 17.62 3.46 -1.91
CA GLY A 137 17.66 4.73 -1.15
C GLY A 137 17.72 5.98 -2.03
N ASP A 138 17.99 5.82 -3.32
CA ASP A 138 18.01 6.92 -4.30
C ASP A 138 16.63 7.10 -4.97
N SER A 139 16.39 8.33 -5.43
CA SER A 139 15.11 8.75 -6.01
C SER A 139 15.17 8.78 -7.54
N TYR A 140 14.27 8.04 -8.18
CA TYR A 140 14.14 7.99 -9.64
C TYR A 140 12.71 8.31 -10.08
N ILE A 141 12.55 8.76 -11.32
CA ILE A 141 11.26 9.07 -11.94
C ILE A 141 11.07 8.16 -13.16
N PRO A 142 9.88 7.54 -13.34
CA PRO A 142 9.59 6.79 -14.56
C PRO A 142 9.72 7.64 -15.83
N ALA A 143 10.55 7.19 -16.77
CA ALA A 143 10.83 7.89 -18.03
C ALA A 143 9.57 8.09 -18.87
N LEU A 144 8.60 7.17 -18.77
CA LEU A 144 7.30 7.27 -19.44
C LEU A 144 6.56 8.58 -19.12
N LEU A 145 6.78 9.17 -17.93
CA LEU A 145 6.15 10.43 -17.53
C LEU A 145 6.73 11.64 -18.30
N ALA A 146 7.90 11.47 -18.92
CA ALA A 146 8.56 12.46 -19.76
C ALA A 146 8.41 12.21 -21.27
N HIS A 147 7.78 11.10 -21.67
CA HIS A 147 7.61 10.75 -23.08
C HIS A 147 6.64 11.70 -23.78
N THR A 148 7.12 12.35 -24.84
CA THR A 148 6.35 13.32 -25.65
C THR A 148 5.24 12.67 -26.48
N ALA A 149 5.28 11.35 -26.68
CA ALA A 149 4.25 10.60 -27.39
C ALA A 149 2.91 10.55 -26.63
N HIS A 150 2.92 10.76 -25.31
CA HIS A 150 1.71 10.74 -24.50
C HIS A 150 1.12 12.14 -24.33
N ASN A 151 -0.21 12.22 -24.24
CA ASN A 151 -0.86 13.46 -23.82
C ASN A 151 -0.52 13.72 -22.34
N ARG A 152 0.45 14.60 -22.11
CA ARG A 152 1.02 14.89 -20.79
C ARG A 152 -0.04 15.35 -19.78
N GLU A 153 -0.97 16.20 -20.19
CA GLU A 153 -2.01 16.72 -19.30
C GLU A 153 -2.95 15.59 -18.82
N ARG A 154 -3.33 14.70 -19.75
CA ARG A 154 -4.14 13.53 -19.43
C ARG A 154 -3.37 12.54 -18.56
N LEU A 155 -2.10 12.28 -18.85
CA LEU A 155 -1.24 11.40 -18.02
C LEU A 155 -1.10 11.94 -16.60
N GLN A 156 -0.81 13.23 -16.44
CA GLN A 156 -0.75 13.89 -15.13
C GLN A 156 -2.08 13.80 -14.39
N THR A 157 -3.20 13.94 -15.12
CA THR A 157 -4.54 13.77 -14.53
C THR A 157 -4.75 12.34 -14.01
N ILE A 158 -4.29 11.32 -14.73
CA ILE A 158 -4.34 9.94 -14.23
C ILE A 158 -3.40 9.75 -13.04
N CYS A 159 -2.18 10.28 -13.08
CA CYS A 159 -1.23 10.23 -11.96
C CYS A 159 -1.84 10.81 -10.68
N ARG A 160 -2.51 11.96 -10.77
CA ARG A 160 -3.26 12.55 -9.66
C ARG A 160 -4.44 11.70 -9.18
N ILE A 161 -5.01 10.87 -10.07
CA ILE A 161 -6.05 9.89 -9.72
C ILE A 161 -5.50 8.74 -8.90
N ILE A 162 -4.42 8.16 -9.38
CA ILE A 162 -3.79 6.98 -8.76
C ILE A 162 -2.83 7.34 -7.63
N PHE A 163 -2.63 8.64 -7.33
CA PHE A 163 -1.73 9.14 -6.29
C PHE A 163 -1.81 8.44 -4.93
N PRO A 164 -2.99 8.03 -4.42
CA PRO A 164 -3.08 7.31 -3.15
C PRO A 164 -2.28 6.00 -3.09
N ALA A 165 -1.99 5.39 -4.24
CA ALA A 165 -1.25 4.14 -4.29
C ALA A 165 0.27 4.34 -4.14
N PRO A 166 1.00 3.33 -3.62
CA PRO A 166 2.46 3.32 -3.62
C PRO A 166 3.03 3.58 -5.03
N PRO A 167 4.21 4.24 -5.14
CA PRO A 167 4.82 4.55 -6.44
C PRO A 167 4.97 3.35 -7.40
N SER A 168 5.35 2.18 -6.89
CA SER A 168 5.47 0.98 -7.72
C SER A 168 4.13 0.54 -8.29
N SER A 169 3.08 0.50 -7.47
CA SER A 169 1.74 0.13 -7.93
C SER A 169 1.18 1.11 -8.97
N ARG A 170 1.55 2.40 -8.88
CA ARG A 170 1.19 3.39 -9.88
C ARG A 170 1.89 3.13 -11.23
N LEU A 171 3.16 2.75 -11.18
CA LEU A 171 3.92 2.38 -12.37
C LEU A 171 3.31 1.13 -13.01
N ASP A 172 3.08 0.09 -12.21
CA ASP A 172 2.45 -1.16 -12.66
C ASP A 172 1.09 -0.90 -13.30
N PHE A 173 0.25 -0.05 -12.70
CA PHE A 173 -1.04 0.34 -13.27
C PHE A 173 -0.87 0.97 -14.66
N LEU A 174 0.05 1.93 -14.81
CA LEU A 174 0.26 2.62 -16.09
C LEU A 174 0.79 1.69 -17.19
N GLU A 175 1.64 0.73 -16.83
CA GLU A 175 2.34 -0.13 -17.79
C GLU A 175 1.60 -1.44 -18.09
N SER A 176 0.77 -1.94 -17.20
CA SER A 176 0.10 -3.23 -17.33
C SER A 176 -1.18 -3.15 -18.16
N GLN A 177 -1.58 -4.28 -18.72
CA GLN A 177 -2.93 -4.47 -19.23
C GLN A 177 -3.90 -4.61 -18.04
N ASP A 178 -5.05 -3.94 -18.13
CA ASP A 178 -6.04 -3.95 -17.07
C ASP A 178 -7.36 -4.56 -17.59
N ALA A 179 -7.85 -5.58 -16.89
CA ALA A 179 -9.10 -6.26 -17.23
C ALA A 179 -10.30 -5.31 -17.21
N SER A 180 -10.34 -4.33 -16.29
CA SER A 180 -11.40 -3.31 -16.23
C SER A 180 -11.37 -2.35 -17.43
N LEU A 181 -10.23 -2.29 -18.14
CA LEU A 181 -10.05 -1.54 -19.38
C LEU A 181 -10.19 -2.41 -20.64
N GLY A 182 -10.59 -3.68 -20.49
CA GLY A 182 -10.70 -4.63 -21.60
C GLY A 182 -9.34 -5.06 -22.14
N GLU A 183 -8.39 -5.33 -21.24
CA GLU A 183 -7.01 -5.75 -21.54
C GLU A 183 -6.19 -4.67 -22.27
N ARG A 184 -6.62 -3.41 -22.21
CA ARG A 184 -5.88 -2.27 -22.74
C ARG A 184 -4.97 -1.68 -21.67
N ARG A 185 -3.84 -1.11 -22.10
CA ARG A 185 -2.94 -0.38 -21.22
C ARG A 185 -3.45 1.06 -21.03
N PRO A 186 -3.39 1.63 -19.82
CA PRO A 186 -3.76 3.02 -19.59
C PRO A 186 -3.10 4.03 -20.54
N LEU A 187 -1.81 3.83 -20.84
CA LEU A 187 -1.06 4.73 -21.72
C LEU A 187 -1.63 4.80 -23.15
N ASP A 188 -2.22 3.70 -23.64
CA ASP A 188 -2.83 3.62 -24.98
C ASP A 188 -4.20 4.33 -25.03
N MET A 189 -4.78 4.62 -23.87
CA MET A 189 -6.11 5.23 -23.74
C MET A 189 -6.05 6.76 -23.56
N LEU A 190 -4.85 7.35 -23.54
CA LEU A 190 -4.65 8.79 -23.39
C LEU A 190 -5.00 9.60 -24.65
N GLY A 191 -5.05 8.96 -25.82
CA GLY A 191 -5.13 9.64 -27.12
C GLY A 191 -6.50 10.28 -27.45
N ASN A 192 -7.61 9.66 -27.07
CA ASN A 192 -8.96 10.15 -27.39
C ASN A 192 -9.85 10.32 -26.14
N GLU A 193 -10.87 11.16 -26.24
CA GLU A 193 -11.70 11.57 -25.11
C GLU A 193 -12.56 10.44 -24.54
N ARG A 194 -13.06 9.54 -25.40
CA ARG A 194 -13.90 8.42 -24.99
C ARG A 194 -13.11 7.44 -24.13
N ASP A 195 -11.94 7.03 -24.62
CA ASP A 195 -11.04 6.12 -23.91
C ASP A 195 -10.51 6.78 -22.64
N PHE A 196 -10.13 8.05 -22.71
CA PHE A 196 -9.66 8.77 -21.53
C PHE A 196 -10.73 8.87 -20.44
N LYS A 197 -12.00 9.05 -20.79
CA LYS A 197 -13.11 9.03 -19.83
C LYS A 197 -13.26 7.66 -19.16
N ALA A 198 -13.17 6.58 -19.92
CA ALA A 198 -13.20 5.22 -19.37
C ALA A 198 -12.01 4.97 -18.43
N LEU A 199 -10.81 5.37 -18.86
CA LEU A 199 -9.61 5.27 -18.05
C LEU A 199 -9.73 6.04 -16.72
N ARG A 200 -10.27 7.27 -16.74
CA ARG A 200 -10.49 8.05 -15.51
C ARG A 200 -11.42 7.34 -14.52
N GLN A 201 -12.45 6.66 -15.01
CA GLN A 201 -13.39 5.92 -14.18
C GLN A 201 -12.73 4.68 -13.56
N ALA A 202 -12.03 3.90 -14.38
CA ALA A 202 -11.27 2.74 -13.92
C ALA A 202 -10.19 3.13 -12.91
N ALA A 203 -9.40 4.16 -13.21
CA ALA A 203 -8.36 4.66 -12.32
C ALA A 203 -8.93 5.15 -10.97
N ALA A 204 -10.11 5.76 -10.96
CA ALA A 204 -10.77 6.19 -9.71
C ALA A 204 -11.30 5.00 -8.89
N ALA A 205 -11.82 3.97 -9.55
CA ALA A 205 -12.21 2.73 -8.89
C ALA A 205 -10.98 2.02 -8.30
N TRP A 206 -9.93 1.84 -9.11
CA TRP A 206 -8.66 1.26 -8.68
C TRP A 206 -8.04 2.03 -7.51
N ALA A 207 -7.99 3.36 -7.56
CA ALA A 207 -7.44 4.20 -6.49
C ALA A 207 -8.17 4.04 -5.15
N THR A 208 -9.43 3.60 -5.17
CA THR A 208 -10.23 3.37 -3.96
C THR A 208 -9.66 2.22 -3.12
N GLU A 209 -9.04 1.23 -3.74
CA GLU A 209 -8.46 0.04 -3.07
C GLU A 209 -7.22 0.37 -2.22
N TRP A 210 -6.60 1.54 -2.46
CA TRP A 210 -5.35 1.93 -1.82
C TRP A 210 -5.55 2.80 -0.58
N SER A 211 -6.79 3.06 -0.18
CA SER A 211 -7.09 3.94 0.93
C SER A 211 -8.37 3.55 1.66
N ARG A 212 -8.21 3.27 2.94
CA ARG A 212 -9.30 3.01 3.88
C ARG A 212 -9.59 4.24 4.71
N THR A 213 -10.85 4.65 4.76
CA THR A 213 -11.33 5.60 5.77
C THR A 213 -11.97 4.82 6.91
N SER A 214 -11.58 5.12 8.14
CA SER A 214 -12.13 4.52 9.36
C SER A 214 -12.76 5.60 10.23
N VAL A 215 -13.92 5.29 10.82
CA VAL A 215 -14.59 6.10 11.81
C VAL A 215 -14.65 5.29 13.10
N LYS A 216 -13.98 5.78 14.13
CA LYS A 216 -13.95 5.15 15.46
C LYS A 216 -14.68 6.04 16.46
N ILE A 217 -15.43 5.43 17.35
CA ILE A 217 -16.19 6.09 18.41
C ILE A 217 -15.69 5.56 19.75
N TYR A 218 -15.40 6.47 20.66
CA TYR A 218 -14.97 6.19 22.03
C TYR A 218 -15.90 6.89 23.01
N GLU A 219 -16.21 6.25 24.14
CA GLU A 219 -16.93 6.90 25.23
C GLU A 219 -16.05 7.98 25.89
N GLY A 220 -16.63 9.12 26.27
CA GLY A 220 -15.92 10.23 26.89
C GLY A 220 -15.34 11.26 25.90
N VAL A 221 -14.60 12.24 26.44
CA VAL A 221 -13.99 13.34 25.69
C VAL A 221 -12.50 13.06 25.51
N HIS A 222 -12.06 12.91 24.27
CA HIS A 222 -10.68 12.62 23.93
C HIS A 222 -10.13 13.65 22.95
N GLU A 223 -8.88 14.07 23.10
CA GLU A 223 -8.22 14.95 22.11
C GLU A 223 -7.43 14.14 21.08
N THR A 224 -6.90 12.99 21.49
CA THR A 224 -6.16 12.03 20.69
C THR A 224 -6.76 10.64 20.88
N GLU A 225 -6.59 9.77 19.90
CA GLU A 225 -7.08 8.40 20.00
C GLU A 225 -6.49 7.70 21.26
N PRO A 226 -7.33 7.13 22.14
CA PRO A 226 -6.86 6.37 23.30
C PRO A 226 -6.11 5.10 22.88
N GLY A 227 -4.99 4.80 23.53
CA GLY A 227 -4.18 3.60 23.24
C GLY A 227 -4.52 2.38 24.10
N ASP A 228 -5.26 2.58 25.19
CA ASP A 228 -5.50 1.60 26.25
C ASP A 228 -6.97 1.18 26.37
N VAL A 229 -7.88 1.90 25.69
CA VAL A 229 -9.32 1.62 25.69
C VAL A 229 -9.74 1.26 24.26
N PRO A 230 -10.49 0.17 24.04
CA PRO A 230 -11.00 -0.14 22.71
C PRO A 230 -12.16 0.80 22.31
N PRO A 231 -12.36 1.07 21.01
CA PRO A 231 -13.50 1.85 20.55
C PRO A 231 -14.81 1.10 20.83
N ILE A 232 -15.85 1.85 21.22
CA ILE A 232 -17.21 1.31 21.38
C ILE A 232 -17.89 1.05 20.02
N TYR A 233 -17.34 1.63 18.95
CA TYR A 233 -17.74 1.35 17.57
C TYR A 233 -16.64 1.76 16.59
N THR A 234 -16.41 0.95 15.57
CA THR A 234 -15.55 1.21 14.42
C THR A 234 -16.30 0.87 13.15
N ALA A 235 -16.25 1.74 12.15
CA ALA A 235 -16.68 1.44 10.80
C ALA A 235 -15.62 1.85 9.80
N SER A 236 -15.38 1.02 8.78
CA SER A 236 -14.37 1.31 7.76
C SER A 236 -14.92 1.09 6.36
N ALA A 237 -14.37 1.81 5.39
CA ALA A 237 -14.62 1.57 3.98
C ALA A 237 -13.41 1.96 3.14
N GLU A 238 -13.15 1.21 2.07
CA GLU A 238 -12.20 1.60 1.03
C GLU A 238 -12.80 2.76 0.24
N ILE A 239 -12.19 3.94 0.36
CA ILE A 239 -12.68 5.19 -0.23
C ILE A 239 -11.49 6.05 -0.66
N ASP A 240 -11.53 6.50 -1.92
CA ASP A 240 -10.57 7.49 -2.47
C ASP A 240 -10.41 8.70 -1.53
N PRO A 241 -9.19 8.95 -1.01
CA PRO A 241 -8.96 9.93 0.03
C PRO A 241 -9.10 11.38 -0.42
N ARG A 242 -9.18 11.61 -1.74
CA ARG A 242 -9.35 12.94 -2.34
C ARG A 242 -10.80 13.41 -2.26
N ARG A 243 -11.73 12.51 -1.95
CA ARG A 243 -13.11 12.87 -1.63
C ARG A 243 -13.15 13.63 -0.30
N ALA A 244 -14.06 14.59 -0.19
CA ALA A 244 -14.22 15.41 1.00
C ALA A 244 -14.36 14.54 2.27
N LEU A 245 -13.65 14.92 3.34
CA LEU A 245 -13.52 14.14 4.57
C LEU A 245 -14.87 13.63 5.10
N TRP A 246 -15.84 14.53 5.27
CA TRP A 246 -17.17 14.19 5.80
C TRP A 246 -17.98 13.29 4.89
N ARG A 247 -17.73 13.34 3.57
CA ARG A 247 -18.36 12.40 2.63
C ARG A 247 -17.78 10.99 2.81
N ARG A 248 -16.47 10.87 3.00
CA ARG A 248 -15.82 9.57 3.26
C ARG A 248 -16.27 8.98 4.59
N ALA A 249 -16.24 9.77 5.66
CA ALA A 249 -16.68 9.34 6.98
C ALA A 249 -18.15 8.89 6.98
N PHE A 250 -19.02 9.62 6.28
CA PHE A 250 -20.43 9.25 6.14
C PHE A 250 -20.61 7.92 5.41
N GLU A 251 -19.85 7.69 4.34
CA GLU A 251 -19.90 6.44 3.59
C GLU A 251 -19.34 5.27 4.42
N ALA A 252 -18.26 5.46 5.17
CA ALA A 252 -17.74 4.45 6.10
C ALA A 252 -18.80 4.04 7.15
N LEU A 253 -19.51 5.00 7.75
CA LEU A 253 -20.60 4.72 8.71
C LEU A 253 -21.83 4.01 8.09
N ARG A 254 -21.94 3.97 6.77
CA ARG A 254 -23.04 3.31 6.03
C ARG A 254 -22.61 2.01 5.35
N ALA A 255 -21.31 1.80 5.18
CA ALA A 255 -20.77 0.60 4.58
C ALA A 255 -20.97 -0.56 5.55
N HIS A 256 -21.94 -1.44 5.23
CA HIS A 256 -22.12 -2.66 5.99
C HIS A 256 -20.97 -3.63 5.74
N GLY A 257 -20.62 -4.42 6.75
CA GLY A 257 -19.64 -5.51 6.64
C GLY A 257 -18.24 -5.22 7.23
N TYR A 258 -17.97 -3.98 7.62
CA TYR A 258 -16.73 -3.58 8.31
C TYR A 258 -17.04 -2.78 9.58
N GLU A 259 -18.05 -3.23 10.33
CA GLU A 259 -18.50 -2.62 11.58
C GLU A 259 -18.08 -3.52 12.77
N TRP A 260 -17.50 -2.95 13.81
CA TRP A 260 -17.12 -3.69 15.04
C TRP A 260 -17.06 -2.78 16.29
N PRO A 261 -17.50 -3.24 17.48
CA PRO A 261 -18.29 -4.44 17.71
C PRO A 261 -19.64 -4.37 16.96
N LEU A 262 -20.27 -5.51 16.73
CA LEU A 262 -21.66 -5.54 16.26
C LEU A 262 -22.58 -5.17 17.43
N GLY A 263 -23.65 -4.43 17.14
CA GLY A 263 -24.58 -3.91 18.16
C GLY A 263 -25.26 -4.98 19.03
N PRO A 264 -26.04 -4.57 20.04
CA PRO A 264 -26.57 -3.22 20.24
C PRO A 264 -25.53 -2.21 20.72
N TYR A 265 -25.63 -0.97 20.23
CA TYR A 265 -24.72 0.11 20.59
C TYR A 265 -25.24 0.88 21.81
N PRO A 266 -24.37 1.33 22.72
CA PRO A 266 -24.81 2.06 23.91
C PRO A 266 -25.36 3.44 23.56
N GLU A 267 -26.18 3.96 24.47
CA GLU A 267 -26.46 5.39 24.56
C GLU A 267 -25.39 6.01 25.47
N ALA A 268 -24.60 6.95 24.95
CA ALA A 268 -23.61 7.66 25.75
C ALA A 268 -23.86 9.16 25.62
N PRO A 269 -24.03 9.89 26.74
CA PRO A 269 -24.24 11.34 26.71
C PRO A 269 -22.98 12.09 26.30
N THR A 270 -21.81 11.46 26.34
CA THR A 270 -20.55 12.08 25.95
C THR A 270 -19.65 11.05 25.29
N PHE A 271 -19.19 11.36 24.08
CA PHE A 271 -18.34 10.48 23.29
C PHE A 271 -17.51 11.27 22.29
N THR A 272 -16.48 10.64 21.74
CA THR A 272 -15.58 11.23 20.75
C THR A 272 -15.55 10.38 19.49
N ILE A 273 -15.57 11.03 18.33
CA ILE A 273 -15.47 10.41 17.01
C ILE A 273 -14.11 10.76 16.42
N PHE A 274 -13.33 9.75 16.03
CA PHE A 274 -12.12 9.92 15.23
C PHE A 274 -12.40 9.49 13.79
N VAL A 275 -11.93 10.31 12.84
CA VAL A 275 -11.90 9.96 11.42
C VAL A 275 -10.45 9.83 11.00
N GLU A 276 -10.10 8.65 10.53
CA GLU A 276 -8.75 8.28 10.13
C GLU A 276 -8.70 7.83 8.69
N ARG A 277 -7.53 8.03 8.09
CA ARG A 277 -7.17 7.47 6.79
C ARG A 277 -5.99 6.54 6.95
N GLN A 278 -6.13 5.32 6.44
CA GLN A 278 -5.05 4.36 6.29
C GLN A 278 -4.79 4.15 4.80
N THR A 279 -3.56 4.41 4.37
CA THR A 279 -3.13 4.14 2.98
C THR A 279 -2.40 2.79 2.94
N ALA A 280 -2.75 1.96 1.96
CA ALA A 280 -2.11 0.66 1.79
C ALA A 280 -0.59 0.81 1.60
N GLY A 281 0.18 -0.04 2.28
CA GLY A 281 1.65 0.04 2.32
C GLY A 281 2.23 0.97 3.40
N TYR A 282 1.39 1.73 4.11
CA TYR A 282 1.80 2.51 5.28
C TYR A 282 1.31 1.85 6.57
N SER A 283 2.17 1.80 7.59
CA SER A 283 1.87 1.15 8.87
C SER A 283 0.99 2.00 9.79
N THR A 284 1.03 3.33 9.64
CA THR A 284 0.34 4.27 10.53
C THR A 284 -0.85 4.90 9.84
N ALA A 285 -2.03 4.78 10.45
CA ALA A 285 -3.19 5.59 10.08
C ALA A 285 -2.95 7.06 10.43
N ILE A 286 -3.50 7.95 9.62
CA ILE A 286 -3.43 9.39 9.81
C ILE A 286 -4.78 9.84 10.36
N GLN A 287 -4.80 10.40 11.57
CA GLN A 287 -5.98 11.05 12.14
C GLN A 287 -6.24 12.35 11.37
N GLU A 288 -7.37 12.41 10.65
CA GLU A 288 -7.76 13.57 9.84
C GLU A 288 -8.71 14.50 10.60
N ALA A 289 -9.54 13.95 11.49
CA ALA A 289 -10.40 14.73 12.38
C ALA A 289 -10.70 14.04 13.71
N CYS A 290 -11.00 14.86 14.71
CA CYS A 290 -11.57 14.48 15.99
C CYS A 290 -12.82 15.34 16.26
N ILE A 291 -13.93 14.69 16.64
CA ILE A 291 -15.20 15.35 17.00
C ILE A 291 -15.57 14.94 18.41
N GLN A 292 -15.53 15.88 19.34
CA GLN A 292 -16.02 15.67 20.70
C GLN A 292 -17.50 16.01 20.74
N VAL A 293 -18.32 15.09 21.26
CA VAL A 293 -19.78 15.22 21.30
C VAL A 293 -20.25 15.20 22.75
N ILE A 294 -20.98 16.24 23.14
CA ILE A 294 -21.60 16.35 24.47
C ILE A 294 -23.10 16.55 24.27
N ALA A 295 -23.88 15.59 24.74
CA ALA A 295 -25.33 15.65 24.79
C ALA A 295 -25.78 16.63 25.88
N LYS A 296 -26.71 17.50 25.50
CA LYS A 296 -27.50 18.36 26.37
C LYS A 296 -28.98 18.08 26.08
N ASP A 297 -29.86 18.53 26.97
CA ASP A 297 -31.28 18.15 26.96
C ASP A 297 -31.93 18.17 25.55
N ASP A 298 -31.72 19.25 24.79
CA ASP A 298 -32.34 19.45 23.46
C ASP A 298 -31.35 19.44 22.27
N TYR A 299 -30.04 19.38 22.51
CA TYR A 299 -29.02 19.50 21.46
C TYR A 299 -27.70 18.79 21.78
N PHE A 300 -26.91 18.51 20.73
CA PHE A 300 -25.52 18.11 20.86
C PHE A 300 -24.62 19.32 20.66
N SER A 301 -23.74 19.57 21.62
CA SER A 301 -22.59 20.45 21.42
C SER A 301 -21.48 19.62 20.80
N ILE A 302 -20.95 20.06 19.66
CA ILE A 302 -19.81 19.41 19.03
C ILE A 302 -18.61 20.35 19.00
N ARG A 303 -17.42 19.79 19.23
CA ARG A 303 -16.14 20.47 19.03
C ARG A 303 -15.34 19.67 18.02
N ILE A 304 -14.90 20.32 16.95
CA ILE A 304 -14.26 19.70 15.80
C ILE A 304 -12.81 20.17 15.77
N LYS A 305 -11.88 19.22 15.70
CA LYS A 305 -10.47 19.47 15.47
C LYS A 305 -10.04 18.76 14.19
N LEU A 306 -9.64 19.52 13.18
CA LEU A 306 -9.08 18.99 11.94
C LEU A 306 -7.56 18.89 12.06
N GLN A 307 -6.94 17.91 11.42
CA GLN A 307 -5.48 17.74 11.47
C GLN A 307 -4.70 18.98 11.01
N LYS A 308 -5.26 19.72 10.04
CA LYS A 308 -4.62 20.90 9.43
C LYS A 308 -4.85 22.19 10.19
N ASP A 309 -5.77 22.19 11.16
CA ASP A 309 -6.16 23.39 11.90
C ASP A 309 -5.71 23.26 13.36
N ALA A 310 -4.91 24.22 13.81
CA ALA A 310 -4.48 24.28 15.20
C ALA A 310 -5.66 24.59 16.14
N ASP A 311 -6.66 25.32 15.64
CA ASP A 311 -7.83 25.75 16.41
C ASP A 311 -9.03 24.83 16.18
N ALA A 312 -9.70 24.50 17.28
CA ALA A 312 -10.91 23.69 17.23
C ALA A 312 -12.15 24.57 17.05
N ASP A 313 -12.97 24.25 16.05
CA ASP A 313 -14.25 24.92 15.83
C ASP A 313 -15.34 24.30 16.72
N SER A 314 -16.22 25.14 17.29
CA SER A 314 -17.29 24.70 18.18
C SER A 314 -18.65 25.02 17.55
N GLN A 315 -19.46 23.99 17.36
CA GLN A 315 -20.76 24.11 16.69
C GLN A 315 -21.85 23.43 17.52
N THR A 316 -23.10 23.87 17.34
CA THR A 316 -24.26 23.26 17.98
C THR A 316 -25.13 22.57 16.92
N VAL A 317 -25.43 21.30 17.16
CA VAL A 317 -26.27 20.47 16.27
C VAL A 317 -27.49 20.02 17.05
N LEU A 318 -28.69 20.19 16.48
CA LEU A 318 -29.94 19.78 17.12
C LEU A 318 -29.94 18.27 17.41
N ALA A 319 -30.37 17.86 18.61
CA ALA A 319 -30.25 16.48 19.06
C ALA A 319 -31.13 15.51 18.26
N GLY A 320 -32.24 16.01 17.71
CA GLY A 320 -33.22 15.15 17.05
C GLY A 320 -33.78 14.11 18.03
N LYS A 321 -34.16 12.93 17.51
CA LYS A 321 -34.64 11.84 18.38
C LYS A 321 -33.49 11.24 19.19
N PRO A 322 -33.70 10.84 20.45
CA PRO A 322 -32.73 10.03 21.18
C PRO A 322 -32.39 8.76 20.38
N GLY A 323 -31.17 8.28 20.55
CA GLY A 323 -30.65 7.14 19.81
C GLY A 323 -29.25 6.78 20.28
N THR A 324 -28.73 5.69 19.72
CA THR A 324 -27.40 5.18 20.07
C THR A 324 -26.29 6.13 19.65
N VAL A 325 -25.08 5.96 20.18
CA VAL A 325 -23.89 6.71 19.75
C VAL A 325 -23.68 6.69 18.23
N VAL A 326 -24.00 5.57 17.57
CA VAL A 326 -23.86 5.41 16.12
C VAL A 326 -24.91 6.23 15.37
N ASP A 327 -26.15 6.28 15.86
CA ASP A 327 -27.21 7.09 15.25
C ASP A 327 -26.89 8.59 15.36
N VAL A 328 -26.39 9.01 16.52
CA VAL A 328 -25.95 10.39 16.75
C VAL A 328 -24.77 10.73 15.84
N ALA A 329 -23.74 9.87 15.77
CA ALA A 329 -22.58 10.07 14.91
C ALA A 329 -22.98 10.19 13.43
N ARG A 330 -23.85 9.33 12.92
CA ARG A 330 -24.37 9.40 11.54
C ARG A 330 -25.04 10.75 11.26
N ARG A 331 -25.82 11.28 12.21
CA ARG A 331 -26.48 12.60 12.06
C ARG A 331 -25.48 13.76 12.04
N ILE A 332 -24.52 13.75 12.97
CA ILE A 332 -23.48 14.78 13.05
C ILE A 332 -22.66 14.80 11.74
N ILE A 333 -22.17 13.65 11.29
CA ILE A 333 -21.38 13.59 10.05
C ILE A 333 -22.23 13.97 8.83
N ALA A 334 -23.52 13.61 8.80
CA ALA A 334 -24.43 14.04 7.74
C ALA A 334 -24.66 15.57 7.72
N TYR A 335 -24.67 16.21 8.89
CA TYR A 335 -24.73 17.67 9.02
C TYR A 335 -23.45 18.32 8.49
N LEU A 336 -22.27 17.86 8.92
CA LEU A 336 -20.96 18.37 8.49
C LEU A 336 -20.68 18.17 7.00
N ARG A 337 -21.33 17.20 6.36
CA ARG A 337 -21.25 17.01 4.91
C ARG A 337 -21.96 18.13 4.12
N ARG A 338 -22.89 18.87 4.73
CA ARG A 338 -23.70 19.91 4.08
C ARG A 338 -23.16 21.33 4.31
N SER A 339 -22.41 21.54 5.38
CA SER A 339 -21.70 22.79 5.69
C SER A 339 -20.50 22.96 4.78
#